data_AF-A0AAU6STZ0-F1
#
_entry.id   AF-A0AAU6STZ0-F1
#
_cell.length_a   1.000
_cell.length_b   1.000
_cell.length_c   1.000
_cell.angle_alpha   90.00
_cell.angle_beta   90.00
_cell.angle_gamma   90.00
#
_symmetry.space_group_name_H-M   'P 1'
#
loop_
_entity.id
_entity.type
_entity.pdbx_description
1 polymer ?
#
loop_
_entity_poly.entity_id
_entity_poly.type
_entity_poly.pdbx_seq_one_letter_code
_entity_poly.pdbx_strand_id
1 'polypeptide(L)'
;MLYVIVIAAIVIFWLVAVDRPILKVTFKSGHIVASKGHFPATFKHNVCEIAETTPFDGQMKVYHQRTGMKLIFSKQVPKKVQQRIRNVFPHQGFKISGPKAKKGR
;
A
#
# COMPACT_ATOMS: atom_id res chain seq x y z
N MET A 1 17.43 14.38 -34.33
CA MET A 1 17.94 13.31 -33.42
C MET A 1 17.92 13.74 -31.95
N LEU A 2 18.50 14.88 -31.58
CA LEU A 2 18.50 15.37 -30.19
C LEU A 2 17.08 15.47 -29.56
N TYR A 3 16.11 16.03 -30.29
CA TYR A 3 14.73 16.16 -29.80
C TYR A 3 14.08 14.81 -29.46
N VAL A 4 14.35 13.76 -30.25
CA VAL A 4 13.83 12.41 -30.01
C VAL A 4 14.39 11.85 -28.70
N ILE A 5 15.68 12.08 -28.44
CA ILE A 5 16.36 11.64 -27.21
C ILE A 5 15.78 12.37 -25.99
N VAL A 6 15.55 13.68 -26.07
CA VAL A 6 14.97 14.48 -24.97
C VAL A 6 13.55 14.03 -24.67
N ILE A 7 12.72 13.81 -25.70
CA ILE A 7 11.34 13.34 -25.52
C ILE A 7 11.34 11.94 -24.87
N ALA A 8 12.18 11.03 -25.34
CA ALA A 8 12.31 9.70 -24.75
C ALA A 8 12.73 9.76 -23.27
N ALA A 9 13.68 10.62 -22.91
CA ALA A 9 14.10 10.82 -21.53
C ALA A 9 12.95 11.32 -20.63
N ILE A 10 12.16 12.29 -21.11
CA ILE A 10 10.99 12.81 -20.39
C ILE A 10 9.94 11.71 -20.18
N VAL A 11 9.66 10.91 -21.21
CA VAL A 11 8.68 9.82 -21.13
C VAL A 11 9.13 8.75 -20.13
N ILE A 12 10.40 8.35 -20.16
CA ILE A 12 10.95 7.37 -19.21
C ILE A 12 10.90 7.94 -17.78
N PHE A 13 11.30 9.19 -17.59
CA PHE A 13 11.24 9.85 -16.28
C PHE A 13 9.81 9.88 -15.74
N TRP A 14 8.84 10.23 -16.60
CA TRP A 14 7.43 10.25 -16.23
C TRP A 14 6.91 8.86 -15.85
N LEU A 15 7.25 7.82 -16.61
CA LEU A 15 6.89 6.43 -16.30
C LEU A 15 7.45 5.96 -14.95
N VAL A 16 8.67 6.35 -14.60
CA VAL A 16 9.31 5.99 -13.32
C VAL A 16 8.73 6.80 -12.16
N ALA A 17 8.35 8.05 -12.37
CA ALA A 17 7.82 8.93 -11.33
C ALA A 17 6.38 8.60 -10.88
N VAL A 18 5.63 7.81 -11.67
CA VAL A 18 4.25 7.43 -11.36
C VAL A 18 4.23 6.32 -10.28
N ASP A 19 4.40 6.73 -9.02
CA ASP A 19 4.21 5.86 -7.84
C ASP A 19 2.71 5.74 -7.53
N ARG A 20 2.05 4.68 -8.04
CA ARG A 20 0.60 4.42 -7.84
C ARG A 20 0.36 3.27 -6.83
N PRO A 21 0.49 3.50 -5.50
CA PRO A 21 0.10 2.51 -4.50
C PRO A 21 -1.44 2.40 -4.41
N ILE A 22 -1.96 1.18 -4.22
CA ILE A 22 -3.40 0.92 -4.00
C ILE A 22 -3.84 1.40 -2.62
N LEU A 23 -2.97 1.24 -1.63
CA LEU A 23 -3.21 1.70 -0.27
C LEU A 23 -1.93 2.35 0.26
N LYS A 24 -2.03 3.58 0.75
CA LYS A 24 -0.95 4.28 1.46
C LYS A 24 -1.47 4.70 2.83
N VAL A 25 -0.81 4.25 3.88
CA VAL A 25 -1.15 4.56 5.28
C VAL A 25 0.06 5.20 5.94
N THR A 26 -0.17 6.28 6.67
CA THR A 26 0.86 6.98 7.45
C THR A 26 0.53 6.86 8.93
N PHE A 27 1.51 6.42 9.70
CA PHE A 27 1.44 6.23 11.14
C PHE A 27 2.28 7.28 11.84
N LYS A 28 1.73 7.87 12.92
CA LYS A 28 2.49 8.64 13.90
C LYS A 28 2.09 8.23 15.31
N SER A 29 3.06 7.97 16.15
CA SER A 29 2.92 7.65 17.58
C SER A 29 1.91 6.54 17.84
N GLY A 30 1.84 5.52 16.96
CA GLY A 30 0.86 4.43 17.10
C GLY A 30 -0.53 4.71 16.55
N HIS A 31 -0.77 5.85 15.91
CA HIS A 31 -2.06 6.19 15.29
C HIS A 31 -1.96 6.39 13.78
N ILE A 32 -3.04 6.04 13.08
CA ILE A 32 -3.18 6.28 11.64
C ILE A 32 -3.52 7.76 11.42
N VAL A 33 -2.57 8.52 10.89
CA VAL A 33 -2.76 9.96 10.59
C VAL A 33 -3.41 10.15 9.23
N ALA A 34 -3.08 9.30 8.26
CA ALA A 34 -3.61 9.39 6.92
C ALA A 34 -3.74 8.01 6.28
N SER A 35 -4.86 7.77 5.59
CA SER A 35 -5.06 6.59 4.75
C SER A 35 -5.61 7.01 3.39
N LYS A 36 -4.93 6.61 2.31
CA LYS A 36 -5.35 6.87 0.93
C LYS A 36 -5.50 5.54 0.19
N GLY A 37 -6.67 5.32 -0.42
CA GLY A 37 -6.99 4.11 -1.18
C GLY A 37 -7.92 3.14 -0.44
N HIS A 38 -8.10 1.94 -0.99
CA HIS A 38 -9.00 0.95 -0.40
C HIS A 38 -8.35 0.29 0.80
N PHE A 39 -8.91 0.50 1.99
CA PHE A 39 -8.47 -0.12 3.22
C PHE A 39 -9.56 -1.09 3.71
N PRO A 40 -9.36 -2.42 3.59
CA PRO A 40 -10.31 -3.40 4.09
C PRO A 40 -10.56 -3.20 5.60
N ALA A 41 -11.83 -3.22 6.03
CA ALA A 41 -12.22 -2.89 7.40
C ALA A 41 -11.54 -3.79 8.45
N THR A 42 -11.51 -5.11 8.22
CA THR A 42 -10.83 -6.08 9.10
C THR A 42 -9.33 -5.80 9.20
N PHE A 43 -8.68 -5.46 8.08
CA PHE A 43 -7.26 -5.11 8.09
C PHE A 43 -7.01 -3.80 8.84
N LYS A 44 -7.91 -2.81 8.71
CA LYS A 44 -7.80 -1.54 9.43
C LYS A 44 -7.84 -1.76 10.93
N HIS A 45 -8.80 -2.55 11.40
CA HIS A 45 -8.95 -2.86 12.81
C HIS A 45 -7.71 -3.55 13.38
N ASN A 46 -7.25 -4.64 12.74
CA ASN A 46 -6.04 -5.36 13.18
C ASN A 46 -4.80 -4.46 13.18
N VAL A 47 -4.65 -3.58 12.20
CA VAL A 47 -3.53 -2.65 12.12
C VAL A 47 -3.60 -1.59 13.22
N CYS A 48 -4.79 -1.07 13.54
CA CYS A 48 -4.98 -0.17 14.68
C CYS A 48 -4.60 -0.84 15.99
N GLU A 49 -5.07 -2.06 16.24
CA GLU A 49 -4.78 -2.81 17.48
C GLU A 49 -3.26 -3.05 17.65
N ILE A 50 -2.57 -3.40 16.57
CA ILE A 50 -1.10 -3.53 16.57
C ILE A 50 -0.43 -2.19 16.89
N ALA A 51 -0.93 -1.09 16.34
CA ALA A 51 -0.36 0.23 16.52
C ALA A 51 -0.62 0.81 17.93
N GLU A 52 -1.76 0.47 18.55
CA GLU A 52 -2.07 0.78 19.95
C GLU A 52 -1.20 -0.04 20.92
N THR A 53 -0.99 -1.33 20.63
CA THR A 53 -0.14 -2.20 21.46
C THR A 53 1.33 -1.82 21.38
N THR A 54 1.79 -1.35 20.23
CA THR A 54 3.20 -0.99 20.01
C THR A 54 3.25 0.30 19.20
N PRO A 55 3.35 1.47 19.84
CA PRO A 55 3.43 2.75 19.13
C PRO A 55 4.62 2.79 18.18
N PHE A 56 4.38 3.13 16.91
CA PHE A 56 5.43 3.27 15.91
C PHE A 56 5.12 4.41 14.94
N ASP A 57 6.19 4.90 14.30
CA ASP A 57 6.14 5.89 13.24
C ASP A 57 6.49 5.26 11.90
N GLY A 58 5.84 5.74 10.84
CA GLY A 58 6.26 5.41 9.48
C GLY A 58 5.12 5.37 8.47
N GLN A 59 5.41 4.77 7.33
CA GLN A 59 4.49 4.65 6.22
C GLN A 59 4.40 3.19 5.77
N MET A 60 3.19 2.77 5.43
CA MET A 60 2.89 1.49 4.80
C MET A 60 2.27 1.76 3.43
N LYS A 61 2.81 1.13 2.40
CA LYS A 61 2.30 1.17 1.03
C LYS A 61 1.99 -0.24 0.54
N VAL A 62 0.89 -0.39 -0.17
CA VAL A 62 0.49 -1.63 -0.83
C VAL A 62 0.48 -1.40 -2.33
N TYR A 63 1.17 -2.27 -3.06
CA TYR A 63 1.29 -2.25 -4.52
C TYR A 63 0.62 -3.46 -5.13
N HIS A 64 -0.01 -3.28 -6.28
CA HIS A 64 -0.39 -4.40 -7.13
C HIS A 64 0.82 -4.88 -7.91
N GLN A 65 1.07 -6.18 -7.90
CA GLN A 65 2.05 -6.84 -8.75
C GLN A 65 1.34 -7.94 -9.55
N ARG A 66 1.99 -8.41 -10.63
CA ARG A 66 1.45 -9.52 -11.44
C ARG A 66 1.21 -10.79 -10.62
N THR A 67 2.02 -11.02 -9.59
CA THR A 67 1.98 -12.20 -8.72
C THR A 67 1.13 -11.99 -7.45
N GLY A 68 0.54 -10.80 -7.25
CA GLY A 68 -0.28 -10.49 -6.09
C GLY A 68 -0.01 -9.11 -5.50
N MET A 69 -0.39 -8.90 -4.24
CA MET A 69 -0.20 -7.63 -3.55
C MET A 69 1.13 -7.61 -2.80
N LYS A 70 1.93 -6.56 -2.97
CA LYS A 70 3.19 -6.35 -2.25
C LYS A 70 3.04 -5.26 -1.19
N LEU A 71 3.40 -5.59 0.04
CA LEU A 71 3.44 -4.68 1.18
C LEU A 71 4.84 -4.12 1.38
N ILE A 72 4.98 -2.79 1.39
CA ILE A 72 6.24 -2.08 1.59
C ILE A 72 6.10 -1.13 2.76
N PHE A 73 7.07 -1.18 3.69
CA PHE A 73 7.14 -0.30 4.85
C PHE A 73 8.31 0.67 4.75
N SER A 74 8.18 1.83 5.40
CA SER A 74 9.32 2.73 5.61
C SER A 74 10.30 2.15 6.61
N LYS A 75 11.56 2.58 6.53
CA LYS A 75 12.65 2.15 7.45
C LYS A 75 12.37 2.44 8.94
N GLN A 76 11.49 3.39 9.24
CA GLN A 76 11.09 3.75 10.60
C GLN A 76 10.24 2.68 11.30
N VAL A 77 9.55 1.81 10.54
CA VAL A 77 8.68 0.80 11.14
C VAL A 77 9.53 -0.38 11.66
N PRO A 78 9.44 -0.75 12.95
CA PRO A 78 10.21 -1.86 13.50
C PRO A 78 9.91 -3.19 12.80
N LYS A 79 10.94 -4.03 12.56
CA LYS A 79 10.78 -5.32 11.85
C LYS A 79 9.72 -6.25 12.48
N LYS A 80 9.61 -6.25 13.82
CA LYS A 80 8.57 -7.03 14.54
C LYS A 80 7.16 -6.58 14.16
N VAL A 81 6.92 -5.27 14.11
CA VAL A 81 5.64 -4.68 13.70
C VAL A 81 5.36 -4.99 12.23
N GLN A 82 6.36 -4.82 11.35
CA GLN A 82 6.21 -5.17 9.92
C GLN A 82 5.74 -6.60 9.73
N GLN A 83 6.32 -7.56 10.47
CA GLN A 83 5.94 -8.96 10.37
C GLN A 83 4.53 -9.22 10.92
N ARG A 84 4.15 -8.61 12.05
CA ARG A 84 2.77 -8.69 12.56
C ARG A 84 1.76 -8.20 11.55
N ILE A 85 2.01 -7.03 10.93
CA ILE A 85 1.14 -6.47 9.90
C ILE A 85 1.07 -7.39 8.67
N ARG A 86 2.19 -8.03 8.28
CA ARG A 86 2.19 -9.04 7.19
C ARG A 86 1.32 -10.26 7.54
N ASN A 87 1.36 -10.74 8.78
CA ASN A 87 0.59 -11.90 9.20
C ASN A 87 -0.93 -11.65 9.16
N VAL A 88 -1.36 -10.41 9.41
CA VAL A 88 -2.78 -10.01 9.35
C VAL A 88 -3.17 -9.45 7.97
N PHE A 89 -2.29 -9.51 6.97
CA PHE A 89 -2.51 -8.90 5.68
C PHE A 89 -3.52 -9.72 4.84
N PRO A 90 -4.63 -9.13 4.39
CA PRO A 90 -5.64 -9.87 3.64
C PRO A 90 -5.22 -10.02 2.18
N HIS A 91 -4.56 -11.13 1.84
CA HIS A 91 -4.15 -11.43 0.45
C HIS A 91 -5.32 -11.45 -0.55
N GLN A 92 -6.53 -11.76 -0.07
CA GLN A 92 -7.76 -11.79 -0.88
C GLN A 92 -8.64 -10.53 -0.74
N GLY A 93 -8.43 -9.72 0.30
CA GLY A 93 -9.29 -8.57 0.63
C GLY A 93 -9.05 -7.31 -0.20
N PHE A 94 -7.99 -7.29 -1.01
CA PHE A 94 -7.70 -6.21 -1.96
C PHE A 94 -8.17 -6.51 -3.39
N LYS A 95 -8.92 -7.62 -3.61
CA LYS A 95 -9.59 -7.85 -4.88
C LYS A 95 -10.54 -6.68 -5.12
N ILE A 96 -10.22 -5.86 -6.12
CA ILE A 96 -11.04 -4.74 -6.57
C ILE A 96 -12.44 -5.32 -6.79
N SER A 97 -13.41 -4.92 -5.98
CA SER A 97 -14.83 -5.17 -6.22
C SER A 97 -15.25 -4.36 -7.44
N GLY A 98 -14.85 -4.82 -8.62
CA GLY A 98 -15.37 -4.31 -9.88
C GLY A 98 -16.87 -4.65 -9.99
N PRO A 99 -17.69 -3.86 -10.69
CA PRO A 99 -19.13 -4.05 -10.82
C PRO A 99 -19.58 -5.42 -11.41
N LYS A 100 -18.64 -6.25 -11.89
CA LYS A 100 -18.92 -7.54 -12.53
C LYS A 100 -19.08 -8.73 -11.56
N ALA A 101 -18.92 -8.55 -10.25
CA ALA A 101 -19.06 -9.65 -9.28
C ALA A 101 -20.52 -9.93 -8.83
N LYS A 102 -21.51 -9.23 -9.36
CA LYS A 102 -22.94 -9.35 -8.97
C LYS A 102 -23.85 -9.99 -10.03
N LYS A 103 -23.33 -10.86 -10.92
CA LYS A 103 -24.18 -11.63 -11.83
C LYS A 103 -23.78 -13.11 -11.79
N GLY A 104 -24.38 -13.82 -10.85
CA GLY A 104 -24.09 -15.22 -10.58
C GLY A 104 -24.71 -15.67 -9.27
N ARG A 105 -26.00 -15.43 -9.10
CA ARG A 105 -26.84 -16.18 -8.18
C ARG A 105 -28.20 -16.36 -8.84
#